data_AF-A0A7Y9JB96-F1
#
_entry.id   AF-A0A7Y9JB96-F1
#
_cell.length_a   1.000
_cell.length_b   1.000
_cell.length_c   1.000
_cell.angle_alpha   90.00
_cell.angle_beta   90.00
_cell.angle_gamma   90.00
#
_symmetry.space_group_name_H-M   'P 1'
#
loop_
_entity.id
_entity.type
_entity.pdbx_description
1 polymer ?
#
loop_
_entity_poly.entity_id
_entity_poly.type
_entity_poly.pdbx_seq_one_letter_code
_entity_poly.pdbx_strand_id
1 'polypeptide(L)'
;MKIRTAAALLALTAPTVAGAAVLQDSATAQPVTHTAHLVLYETASHNLGRTHFVGTDRVTDAASGRTVGYDTITGHFFPKQKTARIQAAFAFRGGIVVAKVHLVDGGPKFRGRIVAATGAYDGATGTVSGHEGKGKRTFVTLTWTK
;
A
#
# COMPACT_ATOMS: atom_id res chain seq x y z
N MET A 1 -50.90 -55.28 15.99
CA MET A 1 -50.82 -55.96 17.31
C MET A 1 -49.43 -55.70 17.87
N LYS A 2 -49.34 -55.13 19.08
CA LYS A 2 -48.09 -54.78 19.78
C LYS A 2 -47.36 -56.03 20.26
N ILE A 3 -46.02 -55.94 20.45
CA ILE A 3 -45.26 -56.29 21.68
C ILE A 3 -43.75 -56.43 21.34
N ARG A 4 -42.92 -55.47 21.78
CA ARG A 4 -41.88 -55.50 22.85
C ARG A 4 -40.50 -56.00 22.38
N THR A 5 -39.50 -55.12 22.30
CA THR A 5 -38.49 -54.75 23.35
C THR A 5 -37.27 -55.68 23.32
N ALA A 6 -36.09 -55.12 23.04
CA ALA A 6 -34.90 -55.14 23.92
C ALA A 6 -33.62 -54.80 23.12
N ALA A 7 -32.85 -53.88 23.69
CA ALA A 7 -31.53 -53.48 23.24
C ALA A 7 -30.48 -54.55 23.60
N ALA A 8 -29.41 -54.63 22.81
CA ALA A 8 -28.13 -55.16 23.25
C ALA A 8 -27.00 -54.33 22.61
N LEU A 9 -26.32 -53.54 23.45
CA LEU A 9 -25.02 -52.95 23.13
C LEU A 9 -24.02 -54.08 22.93
N LEU A 10 -23.42 -54.16 21.75
CA LEU A 10 -22.20 -54.93 21.52
C LEU A 10 -21.05 -53.93 21.34
N ALA A 11 -20.20 -53.84 22.37
CA ALA A 11 -18.91 -53.20 22.27
C ALA A 11 -18.02 -54.04 21.35
N LEU A 12 -17.68 -53.50 20.19
CA LEU A 12 -16.68 -54.05 19.27
C LEU A 12 -15.42 -53.18 19.33
N THR A 13 -14.32 -53.88 19.57
CA THR A 13 -12.95 -53.38 19.67
C THR A 13 -12.32 -53.10 18.31
N ALA A 14 -11.55 -52.00 18.25
CA ALA A 14 -10.42 -51.68 17.36
C ALA A 14 -10.76 -51.36 15.86
N PRO A 15 -10.08 -50.38 15.21
CA PRO A 15 -8.63 -50.34 15.10
C PRO A 15 -7.95 -48.98 15.35
N THR A 16 -6.64 -49.07 15.56
CA THR A 16 -5.65 -47.99 15.51
C THR A 16 -5.94 -46.98 14.41
N VAL A 17 -6.24 -45.73 14.79
CA VAL A 17 -6.25 -44.61 13.84
C VAL A 17 -4.79 -44.35 13.47
N ALA A 18 -4.35 -44.94 12.36
CA ALA A 18 -3.21 -44.43 11.63
C ALA A 18 -3.50 -42.96 11.35
N GLY A 19 -2.74 -42.08 12.01
CA GLY A 19 -2.87 -40.64 11.82
C GLY A 19 -2.70 -40.34 10.34
N ALA A 20 -3.79 -40.03 9.66
CA ALA A 20 -3.74 -39.30 8.42
C ALA A 20 -3.07 -37.97 8.80
N ALA A 21 -1.77 -37.88 8.53
CA ALA A 21 -1.11 -36.59 8.44
C ALA A 21 -1.85 -35.85 7.33
N VAL A 22 -2.86 -35.07 7.72
CA VAL A 22 -3.41 -34.03 6.88
C VAL A 22 -2.24 -33.09 6.67
N LEU A 23 -1.51 -33.31 5.59
CA LEU A 23 -0.66 -32.29 5.00
C LEU A 23 -1.66 -31.18 4.65
N GLN A 24 -1.88 -30.26 5.59
CA GLN A 24 -2.41 -28.95 5.28
C GLN A 24 -1.37 -28.34 4.35
N ASP A 25 -1.55 -28.57 3.06
CA ASP A 25 -0.97 -27.76 2.01
C ASP A 25 -1.58 -26.38 2.20
N SER A 26 -0.96 -25.62 3.10
CA SER A 26 -1.24 -24.21 3.26
C SER A 26 -0.68 -23.57 2.02
N ALA A 27 -1.50 -23.54 0.96
CA ALA A 27 -1.23 -22.76 -0.23
C ALA A 27 -1.08 -21.31 0.24
N THR A 28 0.15 -20.92 0.57
CA THR A 28 0.50 -19.54 0.88
C THR A 28 0.21 -18.76 -0.38
N ALA A 29 -0.90 -18.01 -0.37
CA ALA A 29 -1.22 -17.07 -1.44
C ALA A 29 0.03 -16.21 -1.67
N GLN A 30 0.61 -16.31 -2.86
CA GLN A 30 1.80 -15.56 -3.20
C GLN A 30 1.44 -14.06 -3.17
N PRO A 31 2.26 -13.21 -2.53
CA PRO A 31 2.01 -11.78 -2.50
C PRO A 31 1.90 -11.25 -3.93
N VAL A 32 0.81 -10.56 -4.24
CA VAL A 32 0.62 -9.97 -5.57
C VAL A 32 1.33 -8.63 -5.59
N THR A 33 2.20 -8.44 -6.57
CA THR A 33 2.85 -7.15 -6.80
C THR A 33 1.97 -6.28 -7.70
N HIS A 34 1.71 -5.07 -7.26
CA HIS A 34 0.96 -4.05 -7.98
C HIS A 34 1.87 -2.85 -8.30
N THR A 35 1.65 -2.23 -9.45
CA THR A 35 2.35 -1.01 -9.86
C THR A 35 1.35 0.00 -10.40
N ALA A 36 1.46 1.26 -9.97
CA ALA A 36 0.68 2.38 -10.47
C ALA A 36 1.62 3.50 -10.95
N HIS A 37 1.37 4.00 -12.16
CA HIS A 37 2.04 5.16 -12.72
C HIS A 37 1.10 6.37 -12.67
N LEU A 38 1.53 7.40 -11.98
CA LEU A 38 0.70 8.54 -11.60
C LEU A 38 1.34 9.85 -12.08
N VAL A 39 0.48 10.82 -12.35
CA VAL A 39 0.86 12.22 -12.55
C VAL A 39 0.14 13.05 -11.50
N LEU A 40 0.93 13.76 -10.69
CA LEU A 40 0.47 14.72 -9.70
C LEU A 40 0.40 16.10 -10.33
N TYR A 41 -0.68 16.81 -10.08
CA TYR A 41 -0.88 18.19 -10.49
C TYR A 41 -1.05 19.06 -9.26
N GLU A 42 -0.07 19.94 -9.00
CA GLU A 42 -0.11 20.82 -7.82
C GLU A 42 -1.33 21.74 -7.91
N THR A 43 -2.20 21.60 -6.91
CA THR A 43 -3.40 22.42 -6.74
C THR A 43 -3.11 23.61 -5.84
N ALA A 44 -2.40 23.40 -4.73
CA ALA A 44 -1.97 24.44 -3.83
C ALA A 44 -0.68 24.03 -3.13
N SER A 45 0.14 25.03 -2.79
CA SER A 45 1.30 24.86 -1.93
C SER A 45 1.54 26.11 -1.10
N HIS A 46 2.17 25.91 0.07
CA HIS A 46 2.49 27.00 0.98
C HIS A 46 3.76 26.69 1.77
N ASN A 47 4.63 27.69 1.91
CA ASN A 47 5.81 27.60 2.76
C ASN A 47 5.43 27.96 4.20
N LEU A 48 5.58 27.02 5.12
CA LEU A 48 5.36 27.25 6.56
C LEU A 48 6.55 27.95 7.23
N GLY A 49 7.64 28.15 6.49
CA GLY A 49 8.84 28.82 6.96
C GLY A 49 9.97 28.65 5.96
N ARG A 50 11.21 28.85 6.41
CA ARG A 50 12.40 28.77 5.53
C ARG A 50 12.75 27.36 5.08
N THR A 51 12.29 26.34 5.81
CA THR A 51 12.68 24.94 5.58
C THR A 51 11.49 23.99 5.49
N HIS A 52 10.25 24.47 5.63
CA HIS A 52 9.07 23.63 5.65
C HIS A 52 8.04 24.09 4.62
N PHE A 53 7.40 23.14 3.97
CA PHE A 53 6.31 23.40 3.04
C PHE A 53 5.22 22.35 3.15
N VAL A 54 4.03 22.72 2.69
CA VAL A 54 2.88 21.85 2.52
C VAL A 54 2.28 22.04 1.14
N GLY A 55 1.56 21.05 0.65
CA GLY A 55 0.86 21.14 -0.61
C GLY A 55 -0.20 20.07 -0.79
N THR A 56 -0.93 20.19 -1.88
CA THR A 56 -1.94 19.23 -2.31
C THR A 56 -1.88 19.05 -3.81
N ASP A 57 -2.00 17.82 -4.27
CA ASP A 57 -2.06 17.48 -5.68
C ASP A 57 -3.38 16.81 -6.05
N ARG A 58 -3.81 17.04 -7.30
CA ARG A 58 -4.74 16.14 -7.98
C ARG A 58 -3.93 14.99 -8.58
N VAL A 59 -4.31 13.76 -8.28
CA VAL A 59 -3.61 12.56 -8.74
C VAL A 59 -4.35 11.96 -9.93
N THR A 60 -3.67 11.84 -11.06
CA THR A 60 -4.21 11.17 -12.26
C THR A 60 -3.40 9.94 -12.61
N ASP A 61 -4.08 8.92 -13.13
CA ASP A 61 -3.41 7.80 -13.79
C ASP A 61 -2.68 8.28 -15.06
N ALA A 62 -1.42 7.88 -15.22
CA ALA A 62 -0.56 8.40 -16.28
C ALA A 62 -0.99 7.94 -17.69
N ALA A 63 -1.58 6.74 -17.80
CA ALA A 63 -1.98 6.18 -19.08
C ALA A 63 -3.32 6.76 -19.57
N SER A 64 -4.30 6.85 -18.67
CA SER A 64 -5.66 7.27 -19.01
C SER A 64 -5.92 8.76 -18.80
N GLY A 65 -5.09 9.45 -18.02
CA GLY A 65 -5.30 10.85 -17.62
C GLY A 65 -6.48 11.06 -16.67
N ARG A 66 -7.15 9.99 -16.22
CA ARG A 66 -8.29 10.06 -15.30
C ARG A 66 -7.83 10.39 -13.89
N THR A 67 -8.58 11.23 -13.19
CA THR A 67 -8.35 11.45 -11.76
C THR A 67 -8.67 10.18 -10.99
N VAL A 68 -7.69 9.71 -10.22
CA VAL A 68 -7.78 8.48 -9.39
C VAL A 68 -7.73 8.79 -7.91
N GLY A 69 -7.40 10.03 -7.55
CA GLY A 69 -7.31 10.46 -6.17
C GLY A 69 -6.79 11.89 -6.02
N TYR A 70 -6.44 12.21 -4.78
CA TYR A 70 -5.81 13.45 -4.37
C TYR A 70 -4.72 13.12 -3.35
N ASP A 71 -3.81 14.02 -3.11
CA ASP A 71 -2.89 13.88 -1.99
C ASP A 71 -2.77 15.16 -1.16
N THR A 72 -2.07 14.99 -0.04
CA THR A 72 -1.42 16.10 0.65
C THR A 72 0.03 15.74 0.90
N ILE A 73 0.90 16.73 0.79
CA ILE A 73 2.32 16.60 1.02
C ILE A 73 2.77 17.55 2.13
N THR A 74 3.72 17.07 2.93
CA THR A 74 4.48 17.89 3.87
C THR A 74 5.95 17.64 3.62
N GLY A 75 6.76 18.69 3.61
CA GLY A 75 8.17 18.60 3.29
C GLY A 75 9.06 19.40 4.23
N HIS A 76 10.24 18.86 4.51
CA HIS A 76 11.32 19.53 5.22
C HIS A 76 12.57 19.54 4.33
N PHE A 77 13.02 20.73 3.95
CA PHE A 77 14.23 20.97 3.18
C PHE A 77 15.43 21.24 4.10
N PHE A 78 16.58 20.65 3.76
CA PHE A 78 17.86 20.82 4.46
C PHE A 78 18.84 21.55 3.52
N PRO A 79 18.87 22.91 3.51
CA PRO A 79 19.57 23.68 2.48
C PRO A 79 21.07 23.37 2.38
N LYS A 80 21.73 23.19 3.52
CA LYS A 80 23.17 22.90 3.58
C LYS A 80 23.52 21.55 2.94
N GLN A 81 22.60 20.60 2.98
CA GLN A 81 22.77 19.24 2.46
C GLN A 81 22.16 19.07 1.07
N LYS A 82 21.42 20.08 0.58
CA LYS A 82 20.63 20.01 -0.66
C LYS A 82 19.71 18.78 -0.69
N THR A 83 19.14 18.41 0.45
CA THR A 83 18.23 17.26 0.55
C THR A 83 16.86 17.72 1.02
N ALA A 84 15.82 16.97 0.66
CA ALA A 84 14.48 17.15 1.23
C ALA A 84 13.93 15.80 1.74
N ARG A 85 13.14 15.86 2.81
CA ARG A 85 12.31 14.75 3.27
C ARG A 85 10.86 15.15 3.09
N ILE A 86 10.10 14.34 2.36
CA ILE A 86 8.71 14.61 2.07
C ILE A 86 7.89 13.40 2.51
N GLN A 87 6.74 13.67 3.13
CA GLN A 87 5.69 12.69 3.35
C GLN A 87 4.48 13.07 2.50
N ALA A 88 3.97 12.10 1.76
CA ALA A 88 2.78 12.24 0.93
C ALA A 88 1.72 11.23 1.40
N ALA A 89 0.47 11.67 1.53
CA ALA A 89 -0.67 10.80 1.80
C ALA A 89 -1.60 10.82 0.60
N PHE A 90 -1.60 9.75 -0.19
CA PHE A 90 -2.43 9.58 -1.37
C PHE A 90 -3.78 9.00 -0.98
N ALA A 91 -4.85 9.77 -1.17
CA ALA A 91 -6.22 9.32 -1.01
C ALA A 91 -6.76 8.81 -2.34
N PHE A 92 -6.86 7.49 -2.47
CA PHE A 92 -7.45 6.81 -3.62
C PHE A 92 -8.86 6.33 -3.29
N ARG A 93 -9.58 5.87 -4.32
CA ARG A 93 -10.80 5.12 -4.07
C ARG A 93 -10.47 3.85 -3.28
N GLY A 94 -11.10 3.71 -2.11
CA GLY A 94 -10.96 2.52 -1.27
C GLY A 94 -9.89 2.61 -0.17
N GLY A 95 -9.08 3.68 -0.11
CA GLY A 95 -8.17 3.87 1.02
C GLY A 95 -7.07 4.90 0.78
N ILE A 96 -6.18 5.00 1.77
CA ILE A 96 -5.05 5.93 1.75
C ILE A 96 -3.75 5.13 1.67
N VAL A 97 -2.78 5.63 0.91
CA VAL A 97 -1.39 5.15 0.90
C VAL A 97 -0.49 6.28 1.35
N VAL A 98 0.26 6.09 2.43
CA VAL A 98 1.22 7.07 2.94
C VAL A 98 2.63 6.65 2.54
N ALA A 99 3.34 7.56 1.89
CA ALA A 99 4.71 7.35 1.45
C ALA A 99 5.65 8.41 2.05
N LYS A 100 6.89 8.00 2.33
CA LYS A 100 7.98 8.90 2.71
C LYS A 100 9.06 8.83 1.64
N VAL A 101 9.45 9.98 1.09
CA VAL A 101 10.46 10.11 0.06
C VAL A 101 11.59 11.02 0.49
N HIS A 102 12.79 10.73 -0.03
CA HIS A 102 13.97 11.54 0.12
C HIS A 102 14.39 12.06 -1.25
N LEU A 103 14.63 13.37 -1.32
CA LEU A 103 15.31 14.02 -2.44
C LEU A 103 16.78 14.15 -2.07
N VAL A 104 17.65 13.72 -2.97
CA VAL A 104 19.11 13.84 -2.83
C VAL A 104 19.60 14.85 -3.88
N ASP A 105 20.56 15.68 -3.48
CA ASP A 105 21.23 16.69 -4.31
C ASP A 105 20.34 17.76 -4.94
N GLY A 106 19.13 17.97 -4.43
CA GLY A 106 18.13 18.88 -5.00
C GLY A 106 17.76 18.51 -6.44
N GLY A 107 18.05 17.26 -6.83
CA GLY A 107 17.78 16.76 -8.17
C GLY A 107 16.28 16.54 -8.39
N PRO A 108 15.84 16.45 -9.66
CA PRO A 108 14.43 16.33 -9.98
C PRO A 108 13.87 14.95 -9.62
N LYS A 109 14.66 14.01 -9.10
CA LYS A 109 14.26 12.62 -8.83
C LYS A 109 14.20 12.37 -7.33
N PHE A 110 13.23 11.55 -6.93
CA PHE A 110 13.10 11.10 -5.54
C PHE A 110 12.78 9.62 -5.45
N ARG A 111 13.11 9.04 -4.30
CA ARG A 111 12.81 7.65 -3.96
C ARG A 111 12.42 7.54 -2.49
N GLY A 112 11.66 6.50 -2.18
CA GLY A 112 11.12 6.31 -0.85
C GLY A 112 10.36 4.99 -0.70
N ARG A 113 9.57 4.92 0.36
CA ARG A 113 8.80 3.73 0.74
C ARG A 113 7.39 4.07 1.16
N ILE A 114 6.48 3.12 0.97
CA ILE A 114 5.17 3.11 1.59
C ILE A 114 5.37 2.77 3.07
N VAL A 115 4.78 3.56 3.95
CA VAL A 115 4.98 3.45 5.41
C VAL A 115 3.69 3.18 6.17
N ALA A 116 2.54 3.48 5.57
CA ALA A 116 1.23 3.14 6.09
C ALA A 116 0.24 3.07 4.94
N ALA A 117 -0.80 2.27 5.10
CA ALA A 117 -1.89 2.19 4.15
C ALA A 117 -3.18 1.80 4.88
N THR A 118 -4.34 2.09 4.27
CA THR A 118 -5.65 1.80 4.87
C THR A 118 -6.62 1.23 3.84
N GLY A 119 -7.72 0.65 4.32
CA GLY A 119 -8.82 0.17 3.49
C GLY A 119 -8.38 -0.93 2.52
N ALA A 120 -8.68 -0.77 1.23
CA ALA A 120 -8.28 -1.70 0.18
C ALA A 120 -6.76 -1.88 0.08
N TYR A 121 -5.98 -0.92 0.59
CA TYR A 121 -4.52 -0.94 0.62
C TYR A 121 -3.96 -1.37 1.97
N ASP A 122 -4.79 -1.73 2.95
CA ASP A 122 -4.32 -2.13 4.27
C ASP A 122 -3.30 -3.29 4.17
N GLY A 123 -2.23 -3.20 4.96
CA GLY A 123 -1.07 -4.10 4.91
C GLY A 123 -0.08 -3.86 3.75
N ALA A 124 -0.37 -2.95 2.80
CA ALA A 124 0.50 -2.73 1.66
C ALA A 124 1.88 -2.21 2.08
N THR A 125 2.92 -2.85 1.56
CA THR A 125 4.31 -2.41 1.70
C THR A 125 4.95 -2.27 0.32
N GLY A 126 5.89 -1.35 0.18
CA GLY A 126 6.44 -1.10 -1.14
C GLY A 126 7.30 0.13 -1.26
N THR A 127 7.57 0.50 -2.51
CA THR A 127 8.43 1.61 -2.88
C THR A 127 7.66 2.69 -3.60
N VAL A 128 8.19 3.90 -3.50
CA VAL A 128 7.77 5.04 -4.30
C VAL A 128 9.00 5.61 -4.98
N SER A 129 8.85 5.98 -6.24
CA SER A 129 9.85 6.77 -6.95
C SER A 129 9.16 7.78 -7.84
N GLY A 130 9.87 8.83 -8.20
CA GLY A 130 9.29 9.83 -9.07
C GLY A 130 10.28 10.87 -9.50
N HIS A 131 9.77 11.78 -10.32
CA HIS A 131 10.51 12.95 -10.73
C HIS A 131 9.61 14.14 -11.04
N GLU A 132 10.16 15.33 -10.84
CA GLU A 132 9.54 16.59 -11.27
C GLU A 132 9.50 16.66 -12.80
N GLY A 133 8.33 17.01 -13.31
CA GLY A 133 8.07 17.28 -14.71
C GLY A 133 8.12 18.78 -15.02
N LYS A 134 7.68 19.15 -16.23
CA LYS A 134 7.51 20.56 -16.58
C LYS A 134 6.29 21.16 -15.88
N GLY A 135 6.43 22.39 -15.40
CA GLY A 135 5.35 23.13 -14.73
C GLY A 135 4.99 22.49 -13.39
N LYS A 136 3.70 22.47 -13.07
CA LYS A 136 3.15 21.95 -11.80
C LYS A 136 2.94 20.44 -11.79
N ARG A 137 3.81 19.68 -12.45
CA ARG A 137 3.63 18.24 -12.66
C ARG A 137 4.72 17.44 -11.99
N THR A 138 4.34 16.35 -11.33
CA THR A 138 5.26 15.36 -10.79
C THR A 138 4.84 13.97 -11.23
N PHE A 139 5.77 13.19 -11.76
CA PHE A 139 5.54 11.81 -12.16
C PHE A 139 5.91 10.87 -11.03
N VAL A 140 5.00 9.99 -10.64
CA VAL A 140 5.19 9.05 -9.53
C VAL A 140 4.94 7.64 -9.99
N THR A 141 5.75 6.71 -9.52
CA THR A 141 5.51 5.27 -9.60
C THR A 141 5.43 4.71 -8.18
N LEU A 142 4.29 4.10 -7.88
CA LEU A 142 4.06 3.33 -6.66
C LEU A 142 4.15 1.85 -7.02
N THR A 143 4.94 1.08 -6.28
CA THR A 143 4.99 -0.38 -6.41
C THR A 143 4.80 -0.99 -5.03
N TRP A 144 3.81 -1.87 -4.86
CA TRP A 144 3.49 -2.47 -3.56
C TRP A 144 3.10 -3.92 -3.66
N THR A 145 3.28 -4.65 -2.57
CA THR A 145 2.81 -6.03 -2.39
C THR A 145 1.67 -6.08 -1.39
N LYS A 146 0.74 -7.01 -1.63
CA LYS A 146 -0.34 -7.38 -0.72
C LYS A 146 -0.67 -8.87 -0.83
#